data_AF-A0AAU9X695-F1
#
_entry.id   AF-A0AAU9X695-F1
#
_cell.length_a   1.000
_cell.length_b   1.000
_cell.length_c   1.000
_cell.angle_alpha   90.00
_cell.angle_beta   90.00
_cell.angle_gamma   90.00
#
_symmetry.space_group_name_H-M   'P 1'
#
loop_
_entity.id
_entity.type
_entity.pdbx_description
1 polymer ?
#
loop_
_entity_poly.entity_id
_entity_poly.type
_entity_poly.pdbx_seq_one_letter_code
_entity_poly.pdbx_strand_id
1 'polypeptide(L)'
;VANKRKYEHVTPILRSLNWLPVRDQLYFRDAVLAFKCMSGLAPVYLSDKLITRSTVSKRELETRNSQMLNIPLFRTATGQKTFYYRTVNIWNNLNNDIKVCIDVNIFRSKLRGVLLDKFKREE
;
A
#
# COMPACT_ATOMS: atom_id res chain seq x y z
N VAL A 1 -7.85 22.63 -18.68
CA VAL A 1 -8.15 21.29 -19.23
C VAL A 1 -7.08 20.95 -20.26
N ALA A 2 -6.56 19.72 -20.32
CA ALA A 2 -5.27 19.37 -20.93
C ALA A 2 -5.11 19.56 -22.47
N ASN A 3 -6.04 20.23 -23.16
CA ASN A 3 -6.03 20.55 -24.60
C ASN A 3 -5.59 19.39 -25.53
N LYS A 4 -6.18 18.21 -25.30
CA LYS A 4 -5.88 16.94 -25.98
C LYS A 4 -7.12 16.38 -26.65
N ARG A 5 -6.95 15.58 -27.71
CA ARG A 5 -8.10 15.02 -28.46
C ARG A 5 -8.84 13.99 -27.58
N LYS A 6 -10.16 13.85 -27.79
CA LYS A 6 -11.03 12.96 -27.00
C LYS A 6 -10.54 11.51 -26.91
N TYR A 7 -9.93 11.00 -27.98
CA TYR A 7 -9.45 9.62 -28.10
C TYR A 7 -7.92 9.50 -28.01
N GLU A 8 -7.24 10.56 -27.58
CA GLU A 8 -5.79 10.51 -27.38
C GLU A 8 -5.47 9.70 -26.11
N HIS A 9 -4.33 8.99 -26.15
CA HIS A 9 -3.91 8.20 -25.00
C HIS A 9 -3.67 9.09 -23.78
N VAL A 10 -4.19 8.69 -22.62
CA VAL A 10 -4.16 9.52 -21.40
C VAL A 10 -2.80 9.47 -20.68
N THR A 11 -2.00 8.42 -20.88
CA THR A 11 -0.72 8.23 -20.17
C THR A 11 0.27 9.38 -20.35
N PRO A 12 0.52 9.93 -21.55
CA PRO A 12 1.36 11.12 -21.72
C PRO A 12 0.89 12.34 -20.93
N ILE A 13 -0.43 12.51 -20.80
CA ILE A 13 -1.05 13.60 -20.04
C ILE A 13 -0.82 13.39 -18.53
N LEU A 14 -1.01 12.17 -18.06
CA LEU A 14 -0.75 11.83 -16.65
C LEU A 14 0.72 12.04 -16.30
N ARG A 15 1.65 11.68 -17.20
CA ARG A 15 3.08 11.90 -17.01
C ARG A 15 3.44 13.38 -16.95
N SER A 16 2.96 14.19 -17.89
CA SER A 16 3.26 15.63 -17.92
C SER A 16 2.72 16.37 -16.69
N LEU A 17 1.60 15.91 -16.13
CA LEU A 17 0.99 16.45 -14.91
C LEU A 17 1.59 15.86 -13.61
N ASN A 18 2.51 14.89 -13.68
CA ASN A 18 2.97 14.11 -12.53
C ASN A 18 1.81 13.49 -11.73
N TRP A 19 0.80 12.98 -12.43
CA TRP A 19 -0.36 12.33 -11.85
C TRP A 19 -0.18 10.81 -11.89
N LEU A 20 -0.45 10.17 -10.76
CA LEU A 20 -0.48 8.71 -10.67
C LEU A 20 -1.69 8.16 -11.42
N PRO A 21 -1.54 7.05 -12.17
CA PRO A 21 -2.69 6.36 -12.74
C PRO A 21 -3.59 5.80 -11.63
N VAL A 22 -4.86 5.54 -11.94
CA VAL A 22 -5.88 5.13 -10.95
C VAL A 22 -5.44 3.90 -10.15
N ARG A 23 -4.79 2.93 -10.81
CA ARG A 23 -4.27 1.72 -10.15
C ARG A 23 -3.28 2.05 -9.02
N ASP A 24 -2.35 2.96 -9.27
CA ASP A 24 -1.34 3.35 -8.29
C ASP A 24 -1.92 4.27 -7.22
N GLN A 25 -2.93 5.08 -7.56
CA GLN A 25 -3.66 5.84 -6.55
C GLN A 25 -4.40 4.94 -5.56
N LEU A 26 -5.02 3.87 -6.03
CA LEU A 26 -5.67 2.86 -5.18
C LEU A 26 -4.63 2.17 -4.29
N TYR A 27 -3.51 1.75 -4.86
CA TYR A 27 -2.39 1.18 -4.10
C TYR A 27 -1.88 2.14 -3.02
N PHE A 28 -1.68 3.41 -3.37
CA PHE A 28 -1.24 4.46 -2.45
C PHE A 28 -2.22 4.65 -1.29
N ARG A 29 -3.53 4.71 -1.56
CA ARG A 29 -4.56 4.86 -0.51
C ARG A 29 -4.55 3.68 0.45
N ASP A 30 -4.51 2.45 -0.08
CA ASP A 30 -4.47 1.23 0.73
C ASP A 30 -3.19 1.16 1.58
N ALA A 31 -2.04 1.52 1.01
CA ALA A 31 -0.76 1.53 1.70
C ALA A 31 -0.71 2.57 2.84
N VAL A 32 -1.24 3.77 2.61
CA VAL A 32 -1.35 4.81 3.65
C VAL A 32 -2.29 4.38 4.76
N LEU A 33 -3.38 3.71 4.42
CA LEU A 33 -4.30 3.18 5.43
C LEU A 33 -3.65 2.02 6.22
N ALA A 34 -2.88 1.14 5.56
CA ALA A 34 -2.07 0.12 6.22
C ALA A 34 -1.12 0.74 7.25
N PHE A 35 -0.37 1.77 6.84
CA PHE A 35 0.55 2.49 7.72
C PHE A 35 -0.18 3.05 8.94
N LYS A 36 -1.32 3.74 8.73
CA LYS A 36 -2.11 4.28 9.84
C LYS A 36 -2.60 3.21 10.81
N CYS A 37 -3.03 2.05 10.32
CA CYS A 37 -3.43 0.93 11.17
C CYS A 37 -2.23 0.42 12.00
N MET A 38 -1.07 0.24 11.37
CA MET A 38 0.14 -0.24 12.05
C MET A 38 0.69 0.76 13.07
N SER A 39 0.51 2.06 12.84
CA SER A 39 0.92 3.14 13.75
C SER A 39 -0.14 3.47 14.81
N GLY A 40 -1.28 2.78 14.85
CA GLY A 40 -2.37 3.07 15.79
C GLY A 40 -3.14 4.38 15.53
N LEU A 41 -2.96 4.99 14.34
CA LEU A 41 -3.62 6.24 13.93
C LEU A 41 -4.95 6.00 13.19
N ALA A 42 -5.32 4.74 12.97
CA ALA A 42 -6.61 4.35 12.39
C ALA A 42 -7.58 3.90 13.48
N PRO A 43 -8.91 3.94 13.21
CA PRO A 43 -9.90 3.39 14.11
C PRO A 43 -9.61 1.93 14.49
N VAL A 44 -9.83 1.61 15.77
CA VAL A 44 -9.50 0.31 16.38
C VAL A 44 -10.05 -0.87 15.58
N TYR A 45 -11.30 -0.79 15.10
CA TYR A 45 -11.93 -1.86 14.31
C TYR A 45 -11.20 -2.20 12.99
N LEU A 46 -10.41 -1.28 12.44
CA LEU A 46 -9.56 -1.53 11.26
C LEU A 46 -8.22 -2.10 11.67
N SER A 47 -7.61 -1.52 12.71
CA SER A 47 -6.31 -1.94 13.22
C SER A 47 -6.34 -3.38 13.74
N ASP A 48 -7.40 -3.77 14.45
CA ASP A 48 -7.59 -5.11 15.00
C ASP A 48 -7.65 -6.21 13.93
N LYS A 49 -8.01 -5.85 12.69
CA LYS A 49 -7.98 -6.79 11.57
C LYS A 49 -6.55 -7.10 11.12
N LEU A 50 -5.61 -6.16 11.29
CA LEU A 50 -4.22 -6.31 10.86
C LEU A 50 -3.39 -7.00 11.95
N ILE A 51 -3.50 -8.33 11.99
CA ILE A 51 -2.81 -9.16 12.97
C ILE A 51 -1.40 -9.50 12.47
N THR A 52 -0.38 -9.26 13.30
CA THR A 52 1.02 -9.64 13.02
C THR A 52 1.23 -11.16 13.17
N ARG A 53 2.28 -11.69 12.55
CA ARG A 53 2.61 -13.13 12.72
C ARG A 53 3.02 -13.48 14.15
N SER A 54 3.63 -12.55 14.88
CA SER A 54 4.00 -12.74 16.28
C SER A 54 2.78 -12.98 17.19
N THR A 55 1.67 -12.29 16.97
CA THR A 55 0.46 -12.45 17.80
C THR A 55 -0.27 -13.75 17.53
N VAL A 56 -0.18 -14.29 16.31
CA VAL A 56 -0.79 -15.59 15.94
C VAL A 56 0.07 -16.76 16.40
N SER A 57 1.39 -16.64 16.27
CA SER A 57 2.33 -17.68 16.67
C SER A 57 2.57 -17.61 18.17
N LYS A 58 2.05 -18.58 18.94
CA LYS A 58 2.33 -18.75 20.39
C LYS A 58 3.81 -19.02 20.73
N ARG A 59 4.72 -18.96 19.75
CA ARG A 59 6.16 -19.06 19.97
C ARG A 59 6.69 -17.65 20.25
N GLU A 60 7.24 -17.44 21.44
CA GLU A 60 7.96 -16.22 21.86
C GLU A 60 9.29 -15.98 21.12
N LEU A 61 9.51 -16.67 20.00
CA LEU A 61 10.70 -16.50 19.17
C LEU A 61 10.41 -15.44 18.11
N GLU A 62 11.07 -14.30 18.26
CA GLU A 62 11.21 -13.24 17.26
C GLU A 62 11.89 -13.81 16.00
N THR A 63 11.12 -14.44 15.13
CA THR A 63 11.61 -14.84 13.80
C THR A 63 11.79 -13.59 12.93
N ARG A 64 12.67 -13.62 11.92
CA ARG A 64 12.90 -12.51 10.97
C ARG A 64 11.61 -11.93 10.34
N ASN A 65 10.51 -12.67 10.36
CA ASN A 65 9.21 -12.29 9.78
C ASN A 65 8.13 -12.02 10.85
N SER A 66 8.47 -11.88 12.13
CA SER A 66 7.53 -11.65 13.23
C SER A 66 6.66 -10.40 13.03
N GLN A 67 7.28 -9.35 12.47
CA GLN A 67 6.68 -8.04 12.17
C GLN A 67 5.88 -8.02 10.85
N MET A 68 5.86 -9.11 10.09
CA MET A 68 5.00 -9.21 8.91
C MET A 68 3.55 -9.46 9.34
N LEU A 69 2.61 -8.92 8.57
CA LEU A 69 1.19 -9.17 8.78
C LEU A 69 0.83 -10.60 8.34
N ASN A 70 -0.06 -11.24 9.08
CA ASN A 70 -0.57 -12.55 8.72
C ASN A 70 -1.47 -12.43 7.50
N ILE A 71 -1.13 -13.16 6.43
CA ILE A 71 -1.90 -13.15 5.19
C ILE A 71 -3.06 -14.13 5.36
N PRO A 72 -4.32 -13.67 5.39
CA PRO A 72 -5.47 -14.57 5.43
C PRO A 72 -5.55 -15.42 4.15
N LEU A 73 -5.90 -16.70 4.32
CA LEU A 73 -6.16 -17.59 3.20
C LEU A 73 -7.58 -17.34 2.67
N PHE A 74 -7.67 -16.74 1.48
CA PHE A 74 -8.94 -16.60 0.76
C PHE A 74 -9.00 -17.56 -0.41
N ARG A 75 -10.08 -18.36 -0.48
CA ARG A 75 -10.33 -19.32 -1.56
C ARG A 75 -10.83 -18.68 -2.86
N THR A 76 -11.39 -17.47 -2.79
CA THR A 76 -12.01 -16.80 -3.94
C THR A 76 -11.28 -15.51 -4.32
N ALA A 77 -11.28 -15.19 -5.62
CA ALA A 77 -10.72 -13.94 -6.13
C ALA A 77 -11.42 -12.70 -5.55
N THR A 78 -12.72 -12.80 -5.27
CA THR A 78 -13.48 -11.72 -4.60
C THR A 78 -12.99 -11.51 -3.16
N GLY A 79 -12.67 -12.58 -2.43
CA GLY A 79 -12.08 -12.49 -1.10
C GLY A 79 -10.73 -11.77 -1.10
N GLN A 80 -9.91 -11.98 -2.14
CA GLN A 80 -8.63 -11.28 -2.33
C GLN A 80 -8.79 -9.80 -2.70
N LYS A 81 -9.99 -9.34 -3.07
CA LYS A 81 -10.28 -7.91 -3.30
C LYS A 81 -10.68 -7.18 -2.02
N THR A 82 -10.87 -7.89 -0.91
CA THR A 82 -11.21 -7.26 0.38
C THR A 82 -10.11 -6.32 0.85
N PHE A 83 -10.50 -5.30 1.61
CA PHE A 83 -9.57 -4.38 2.24
C PHE A 83 -8.49 -5.13 3.02
N TYR A 84 -8.90 -6.09 3.87
CA TYR A 84 -7.98 -6.85 4.70
C TYR A 84 -6.87 -7.54 3.90
N TYR A 85 -7.22 -8.30 2.86
CA TYR A 85 -6.22 -8.96 2.02
C TYR A 85 -5.29 -7.96 1.34
N ARG A 86 -5.86 -6.93 0.71
CA ARG A 86 -5.09 -5.95 -0.06
C ARG A 86 -4.09 -5.21 0.82
N THR A 87 -4.53 -4.71 1.96
CA THR A 87 -3.71 -3.96 2.91
C THR A 87 -2.57 -4.82 3.46
N VAL A 88 -2.85 -6.05 3.88
CA VAL A 88 -1.83 -7.00 4.35
C VAL A 88 -0.81 -7.30 3.25
N ASN A 89 -1.30 -7.62 2.04
CA ASN A 89 -0.44 -7.96 0.91
C ASN A 89 0.44 -6.78 0.50
N ILE A 90 -0.12 -5.57 0.43
CA ILE A 90 0.62 -4.35 0.11
C ILE A 90 1.67 -4.07 1.18
N TRP A 91 1.30 -4.12 2.46
CA TRP A 91 2.22 -3.87 3.56
C TRP A 91 3.39 -4.86 3.55
N ASN A 92 3.12 -6.16 3.40
CA ASN A 92 4.18 -7.17 3.40
C ASN A 92 5.16 -7.00 2.24
N ASN A 93 4.68 -6.61 1.06
CA ASN A 93 5.51 -6.38 -0.12
C ASN A 93 6.15 -4.98 -0.18
N LEU A 94 5.86 -4.10 0.78
CA LEU A 94 6.45 -2.76 0.81
C LEU A 94 7.92 -2.83 1.26
N ASN A 95 8.78 -1.98 0.69
CA ASN A 95 10.18 -1.87 1.11
C ASN A 95 10.27 -1.42 2.58
N ASN A 96 11.17 -2.06 3.33
CA ASN A 96 11.40 -1.76 4.74
C ASN A 96 11.82 -0.30 4.97
N ASP A 97 12.57 0.32 4.05
CA ASP A 97 12.98 1.73 4.16
C ASP A 97 11.79 2.70 4.26
N ILE A 98 10.66 2.33 3.66
CA ILE A 98 9.42 3.11 3.70
C ILE A 98 8.63 2.79 4.98
N LYS A 99 8.68 1.53 5.47
CA LYS A 99 7.99 1.11 6.70
C LYS A 99 8.56 1.74 7.98
N VAL A 100 9.87 2.01 8.01
CA VAL A 100 10.55 2.61 9.19
C VAL A 100 10.22 4.11 9.35
N CYS A 101 9.46 4.71 8.42
CA CYS A 101 9.04 6.09 8.57
C CYS A 101 8.19 6.28 9.83
N ILE A 102 8.50 7.31 10.61
CA ILE A 102 7.78 7.63 11.85
C ILE A 102 6.49 8.42 11.56
N ASP A 103 6.55 9.32 10.56
CA ASP A 103 5.46 10.22 10.21
C ASP A 103 4.72 9.82 8.93
N VAL A 104 3.40 10.01 8.95
CA VAL A 104 2.50 9.68 7.83
C VAL A 104 2.82 10.54 6.60
N ASN A 105 3.22 11.80 6.76
CA ASN A 105 3.51 12.69 5.64
C ASN A 105 4.82 12.30 4.96
N ILE A 106 5.85 11.91 5.75
CA ILE A 106 7.10 11.37 5.22
C ILE A 106 6.83 10.09 4.43
N PHE A 107 6.03 9.18 4.98
CA PHE A 107 5.59 7.96 4.30
C PHE A 107 4.87 8.28 2.97
N ARG A 108 3.90 9.20 3.00
CA ARG A 108 3.13 9.63 1.81
C ARG A 108 4.03 10.21 0.73
N SER A 109 4.98 11.06 1.11
CA SER A 109 5.91 11.70 0.17
C SER A 109 6.81 10.67 -0.50
N LYS A 110 7.48 9.82 0.29
CA LYS A 110 8.36 8.76 -0.22
C LYS A 110 7.61 7.77 -1.11
N LEU A 111 6.46 7.27 -0.67
CA LEU A 111 5.69 6.30 -1.44
C LEU A 111 5.20 6.90 -2.77
N ARG A 112 4.73 8.14 -2.75
CA ARG A 112 4.31 8.83 -3.98
C ARG A 112 5.48 9.02 -4.94
N GLY A 113 6.67 9.36 -4.43
CA GLY A 113 7.89 9.47 -5.22
C GLY A 113 8.25 8.17 -5.92
N VAL A 114 8.27 7.04 -5.19
CA VAL A 114 8.55 5.72 -5.76
C VAL A 114 7.55 5.31 -6.83
N LEU A 115 6.26 5.54 -6.61
CA LEU A 115 5.22 5.20 -7.59
C LEU A 115 5.31 6.07 -8.86
N LEU A 116 5.57 7.37 -8.71
CA LEU A 116 5.74 8.27 -9.85
C LEU A 116 6.99 7.95 -10.66
N ASP A 117 8.08 7.64 -9.99
CA ASP A 117 9.34 7.24 -10.63
C ASP A 117 9.18 5.93 -11.42
N LYS A 118 8.51 4.93 -10.82
CA LYS A 118 8.16 3.70 -11.53
C LYS A 118 7.30 3.97 -12.78
N PHE A 119 6.28 4.81 -12.65
CA PHE A 119 5.38 5.15 -13.77
C PHE A 119 6.08 5.89 -14.92
N LYS A 120 7.13 6.66 -14.62
CA LYS A 120 7.97 7.33 -15.62
C LYS A 120 8.95 6.38 -16.32
N ARG A 121 9.42 5.34 -15.62
CA ARG A 121 10.39 4.36 -16.14
C ARG A 121 9.79 3.29 -17.06
N GLU A 122 8.49 3.04 -17.02
CA GLU A 122 7.79 2.07 -17.90
C GLU A 122 7.55 2.62 -19.33
N GLU A 123 8.60 3.11 -20.00
CA GLU A 123 8.66 3.38 -21.45
C GLU A 123 9.36 2.23 -22.19
#